data_AF-A0A960YY22-F1
#
_entry.id   AF-A0A960YY22-F1
#
_cell.length_a   1.000
_cell.length_b   1.000
_cell.length_c   1.000
_cell.angle_alpha   90.00
_cell.angle_beta   90.00
_cell.angle_gamma   90.00
#
_symmetry.space_group_name_H-M   'P 1'
#
loop_
_entity.id
_entity.type
_entity.pdbx_description
1 polymer ?
#
loop_
_entity_poly.entity_id
_entity_poly.type
_entity_poly.pdbx_seq_one_letter_code
_entity_poly.pdbx_strand_id
1 'polypeptide(L)'
;MNSKIAEQGVVIVIIQDGDKFLFQLNPKWNDLSFIGGKIESSDKSPLDAAYRECEEELDIKRNTDYELSPLPPGIFQEQKMSKRTGKLTNYTFHIFILKPKRNIDKKLNALGNI
;
A
#
# COMPACT_ATOMS: atom_id res chain seq x y z
N MET A 1 -32.58 3.12 12.74
CA MET A 1 -31.82 2.16 11.91
C MET A 1 -30.39 2.13 12.41
N ASN A 2 -29.91 1.00 12.93
CA ASN A 2 -28.48 0.86 13.27
C ASN A 2 -27.70 0.73 11.97
N SER A 3 -27.09 1.83 11.51
CA SER A 3 -26.15 1.77 10.38
C SER A 3 -24.97 0.89 10.81
N LYS A 4 -24.91 -0.34 10.30
CA LYS A 4 -23.74 -1.21 10.49
C LYS A 4 -22.50 -0.45 10.00
N ILE A 5 -21.51 -0.30 10.88
CA ILE A 5 -20.20 0.23 10.52
C ILE A 5 -19.58 -0.75 9.52
N ALA A 6 -19.03 -0.23 8.42
CA ALA A 6 -18.37 -1.08 7.42
C ALA A 6 -16.97 -1.48 7.92
N GLU A 7 -16.49 -2.65 7.49
CA GLU A 7 -15.15 -3.14 7.80
C GLU A 7 -14.33 -3.18 6.50
N GLN A 8 -13.08 -2.72 6.54
CA GLN A 8 -12.22 -2.74 5.36
C GLN A 8 -10.74 -2.98 5.71
N GLY A 9 -10.15 -4.01 5.11
CA GLY A 9 -8.70 -4.23 5.12
C GLY A 9 -7.99 -3.39 4.05
N VAL A 10 -6.85 -2.80 4.42
CA VAL A 10 -6.01 -1.98 3.53
C VAL A 10 -4.55 -2.36 3.73
N VAL A 11 -3.78 -2.38 2.66
CA VAL A 11 -2.32 -2.53 2.70
C VAL A 11 -1.65 -1.19 2.43
N ILE A 12 -0.51 -0.97 3.09
CA ILE A 12 0.37 0.17 2.86
C ILE A 12 1.76 -0.38 2.64
N VAL A 13 2.40 0.00 1.54
CA VAL A 13 3.77 -0.38 1.21
C VAL A 13 4.65 0.86 1.25
N ILE A 14 5.61 0.82 2.17
CA ILE A 14 6.63 1.85 2.32
C ILE A 14 7.84 1.43 1.51
N ILE A 15 8.28 2.30 0.61
CA ILE A 15 9.53 2.14 -0.13
C ILE A 15 10.52 3.16 0.44
N GLN A 16 11.65 2.68 0.92
CA GLN A 16 12.69 3.49 1.53
C GLN A 16 14.03 3.29 0.81
N ASP A 17 14.69 4.39 0.47
CA ASP A 17 16.08 4.42 0.01
C ASP A 17 16.87 5.41 0.87
N GLY A 18 17.71 4.90 1.76
CA GLY A 18 18.39 5.71 2.77
C GLY A 18 17.41 6.46 3.68
N ASP A 19 17.42 7.78 3.63
CA ASP A 19 16.56 8.71 4.37
C ASP A 19 15.31 9.15 3.59
N LYS A 20 15.13 8.64 2.37
CA LYS A 20 14.04 9.02 1.47
C LYS A 20 12.94 7.98 1.47
N PHE A 21 11.70 8.45 1.30
CA PHE A 21 10.52 7.63 1.11
C PHE A 21 9.86 7.95 -0.24
N LEU A 22 9.37 6.93 -0.94
CA LEU A 22 8.60 7.13 -2.15
C LEU A 22 7.12 7.36 -1.82
N PHE A 23 6.56 8.44 -2.34
CA PHE A 23 5.13 8.73 -2.33
C PHE A 23 4.63 8.83 -3.76
N GLN A 24 3.38 8.46 -3.98
CA GLN A 24 2.66 8.68 -5.24
C GLN A 24 1.67 9.82 -5.08
N LEU A 25 1.54 10.64 -6.12
CA LEU A 25 0.45 11.59 -6.24
C LEU A 25 -0.78 10.86 -6.71
N ASN A 26 -1.85 10.87 -5.91
CA ASN A 26 -3.14 10.34 -6.31
C ASN A 26 -3.97 11.47 -6.97
N PRO A 27 -4.08 11.54 -8.31
CA PRO A 27 -4.73 12.66 -8.99
C PRO A 27 -6.23 12.73 -8.71
N LYS A 28 -6.85 11.61 -8.32
CA LYS A 28 -8.28 11.58 -7.99
C LYS A 28 -8.58 12.34 -6.70
N TRP A 29 -7.65 12.31 -5.75
CA TRP A 29 -7.82 12.94 -4.44
C TRP A 29 -6.93 14.18 -4.25
N ASN A 30 -6.06 14.46 -5.22
CA ASN A 30 -5.03 15.50 -5.15
C ASN A 30 -4.22 15.42 -3.83
N ASP A 31 -3.79 14.20 -3.50
CA ASP A 31 -3.18 13.86 -2.21
C ASP A 31 -1.95 12.99 -2.43
N LEU A 32 -0.98 13.04 -1.51
CA LEU A 32 0.18 12.15 -1.53
C LEU A 32 -0.15 10.91 -0.71
N SER A 33 0.08 9.74 -1.29
CA SER A 33 -0.11 8.47 -0.60
C SER A 33 1.09 7.55 -0.81
N PHE A 34 1.28 6.64 0.12
CA PHE A 34 2.10 5.47 -0.13
C PHE A 34 1.44 4.56 -1.17
N ILE A 35 2.19 3.58 -1.63
CA ILE A 35 1.68 2.49 -2.47
C ILE A 35 0.74 1.64 -1.62
N GLY A 36 -0.38 1.22 -2.22
CA GLY A 36 -1.28 0.28 -1.56
C GLY A 36 -2.75 0.54 -1.82
N GLY A 37 -3.55 -0.41 -1.36
CA GLY A 37 -4.96 -0.45 -1.68
C GLY A 37 -5.76 -1.39 -0.80
N LYS A 38 -6.97 -1.71 -1.25
CA LYS A 38 -7.91 -2.54 -0.50
C LYS A 38 -7.50 -4.00 -0.60
N ILE A 39 -7.62 -4.75 0.49
CA ILE A 39 -7.57 -6.22 0.42
C ILE A 39 -8.84 -6.73 -0.27
N GLU A 40 -8.67 -7.39 -1.41
CA GLU A 40 -9.76 -7.92 -2.21
C GLU A 40 -10.11 -9.36 -1.80
N SER A 41 -11.30 -9.84 -2.21
CA SER A 41 -11.75 -11.20 -1.89
C SER A 41 -10.91 -12.29 -2.56
N SER A 42 -10.18 -11.95 -3.63
CA SER A 42 -9.24 -12.84 -4.32
C SER A 42 -7.87 -12.91 -3.65
N ASP A 43 -7.54 -11.95 -2.78
CA ASP A 43 -6.27 -11.93 -2.07
C ASP A 43 -6.27 -12.98 -0.96
N LYS A 44 -5.32 -13.91 -0.99
CA LYS A 44 -5.22 -14.99 0.01
C LYS A 44 -4.75 -14.48 1.38
N SER A 45 -4.07 -13.33 1.40
CA SER A 45 -3.54 -12.70 2.59
C SER A 45 -3.31 -11.20 2.36
N PRO A 46 -3.16 -10.38 3.43
CA PRO A 46 -2.71 -9.00 3.30
C PRO A 46 -1.36 -8.86 2.57
N LEU A 47 -0.47 -9.85 2.72
CA LEU A 47 0.81 -9.83 2.02
C LEU A 47 0.63 -10.01 0.50
N ASP A 48 -0.29 -10.88 0.09
CA ASP A 48 -0.57 -11.07 -1.35
C ASP A 48 -1.22 -9.82 -1.96
N ALA A 49 -2.12 -9.16 -1.22
CA ALA A 49 -2.64 -7.85 -1.61
C ALA A 49 -1.52 -6.81 -1.78
N ALA A 50 -0.58 -6.74 -0.82
CA ALA A 50 0.54 -5.81 -0.90
C ALA A 50 1.45 -6.07 -2.11
N TYR A 51 1.68 -7.34 -2.46
CA TYR A 51 2.38 -7.69 -3.70
C TYR A 51 1.59 -7.22 -4.93
N ARG A 52 0.30 -7.56 -5.03
CA ARG A 52 -0.56 -7.15 -6.15
C ARG A 52 -0.52 -5.63 -6.39
N GLU A 53 -0.73 -4.83 -5.35
CA GLU A 53 -0.71 -3.36 -5.46
C GLU A 53 0.66 -2.83 -5.94
N CYS A 54 1.76 -3.44 -5.51
CA CYS A 54 3.09 -3.08 -6.04
C CYS A 54 3.24 -3.42 -7.52
N GLU A 55 2.74 -4.57 -7.99
CA GLU A 55 2.82 -4.92 -9.41
C GLU A 55 1.94 -3.99 -10.26
N GLU A 56 0.75 -3.63 -9.77
CA GLU A 56 -0.20 -2.72 -10.44
C GLU A 56 0.29 -1.27 -10.51
N GLU A 57 0.85 -0.74 -9.41
CA GLU A 57 1.20 0.69 -9.31
C GLU A 57 2.63 0.99 -9.77
N LEU A 58 3.56 0.01 -9.75
CA LEU A 58 4.98 0.26 -10.02
C LEU A 58 5.56 -0.54 -11.19
N ASP A 59 4.81 -1.49 -11.77
CA ASP A 59 5.29 -2.39 -12.83
C ASP A 59 6.59 -3.15 -12.45
N ILE A 60 6.59 -3.66 -11.21
CA ILE A 60 7.66 -4.48 -10.63
C ILE A 60 7.15 -5.89 -10.32
N LYS A 61 8.02 -6.89 -10.40
CA LYS A 61 7.64 -8.30 -10.22
C LYS A 61 8.06 -8.84 -8.86
N ARG A 62 7.11 -9.44 -8.14
CA ARG A 62 7.36 -10.14 -6.86
C ARG A 62 8.49 -11.15 -7.00
N ASN A 63 9.33 -11.28 -5.96
CA ASN A 63 10.47 -12.20 -5.84
C ASN A 63 11.62 -11.94 -6.82
N THR A 64 11.38 -11.33 -7.97
CA THR A 64 12.42 -10.93 -8.94
C THR A 64 13.02 -9.59 -8.57
N ASP A 65 12.17 -8.59 -8.36
CA ASP A 65 12.60 -7.19 -8.21
C ASP A 65 12.71 -6.78 -6.73
N TYR A 66 11.90 -7.36 -5.85
CA TYR A 66 11.80 -6.96 -4.44
C TYR A 66 11.28 -8.09 -3.54
N GLU A 67 11.39 -7.85 -2.24
CA GLU A 67 10.70 -8.58 -1.18
C GLU A 67 9.95 -7.61 -0.28
N LEU A 68 8.81 -8.05 0.27
CA LEU A 68 8.09 -7.31 1.28
C LEU A 68 8.36 -7.90 2.67
N SER A 69 8.52 -7.04 3.66
CA SER A 69 8.57 -7.42 5.07
C SER A 69 7.54 -6.63 5.86
N PRO A 70 6.82 -7.23 6.84
CA PRO A 70 5.97 -6.45 7.74
C PRO A 70 6.80 -5.39 8.48
N LEU A 71 6.27 -4.18 8.65
CA LEU A 71 6.92 -3.11 9.41
C LEU A 71 6.28 -2.98 10.80
N PRO A 72 6.93 -3.38 11.91
CA PRO A 72 6.33 -3.34 13.25
C PRO A 72 5.84 -1.93 13.67
N PRO A 73 4.65 -1.80 14.30
CA PRO A 73 3.76 -2.86 14.79
C PRO A 73 2.97 -3.59 13.67
N GLY A 74 3.08 -3.16 12.41
CA GLY A 74 2.66 -3.91 11.22
C GLY A 74 1.17 -3.89 10.94
N ILE A 75 0.36 -3.68 11.97
CA ILE A 75 -1.09 -3.62 11.88
C ILE A 75 -1.60 -2.51 12.80
N PHE A 76 -2.50 -1.68 12.29
CA PHE A 76 -3.26 -0.75 13.14
C PHE A 76 -4.69 -0.58 12.64
N GLN A 77 -5.57 -0.14 13.53
CA GLN A 77 -6.98 0.06 13.21
C GLN A 77 -7.37 1.52 13.40
N GLU A 78 -8.22 2.02 12.51
CA GLU A 78 -8.73 3.38 12.57
C GLU A 78 -10.17 3.40 12.06
N GLN A 79 -11.06 4.09 12.78
CA GLN A 79 -12.40 4.36 12.29
C GLN A 79 -12.43 5.74 11.62
N LYS A 80 -12.77 5.78 10.33
CA LYS A 80 -12.92 7.05 9.60
C LYS A 80 -13.98 6.98 8.51
N MET A 81 -14.34 8.15 7.99
CA MET A 81 -15.27 8.26 6.88
C MET A 81 -14.58 7.83 5.58
N SER A 82 -15.17 6.87 4.85
CA SER A 82 -14.65 6.47 3.55
C SER A 82 -14.79 7.60 2.53
N LYS A 83 -13.67 8.06 1.95
CA LYS A 83 -13.67 9.05 0.84
C LYS A 83 -14.49 8.57 -0.38
N ARG A 84 -14.62 7.25 -0.57
CA ARG A 84 -15.34 6.65 -1.71
C ARG A 84 -16.84 6.50 -1.46
N THR A 85 -17.25 6.03 -0.29
CA THR A 85 -18.64 5.65 -0.03
C THR A 85 -19.39 6.61 0.88
N GLY A 86 -18.69 7.54 1.54
CA GLY A 86 -19.28 8.44 2.54
C GLY A 86 -19.83 7.71 3.77
N LYS A 87 -19.37 6.48 4.04
CA LYS A 87 -19.78 5.67 5.20
C LYS A 87 -18.68 5.59 6.24
N LEU A 88 -19.08 5.60 7.51
CA LEU A 88 -18.20 5.31 8.63
C LEU A 88 -17.67 3.88 8.50
N THR A 89 -16.35 3.73 8.48
CA THR A 89 -15.67 2.47 8.19
C THR A 89 -14.56 2.25 9.21
N ASN A 90 -14.51 1.05 9.78
CA ASN A 90 -13.39 0.55 10.54
C ASN A 90 -12.36 -0.03 9.56
N TYR A 91 -11.21 0.63 9.47
CA TYR A 91 -10.11 0.20 8.65
C TYR A 91 -9.12 -0.63 9.47
N THR A 92 -8.66 -1.74 8.92
CA THR A 92 -7.48 -2.46 9.40
C THR A 92 -6.38 -2.28 8.37
N PHE A 93 -5.31 -1.58 8.76
CA PHE A 93 -4.16 -1.32 7.91
C PHE A 93 -3.07 -2.34 8.18
N HIS A 94 -2.50 -2.93 7.14
CA HIS A 94 -1.34 -3.79 7.19
C HIS A 94 -0.16 -3.07 6.51
N ILE A 95 0.91 -2.79 7.26
CA ILE A 95 2.06 -2.02 6.77
C ILE A 95 3.21 -2.96 6.44
N PHE A 96 3.72 -2.84 5.22
CA PHE A 96 4.89 -3.53 4.73
C PHE A 96 5.96 -2.53 4.30
N ILE A 97 7.22 -2.93 4.42
CA ILE A 97 8.35 -2.25 3.80
C ILE A 97 8.84 -3.07 2.61
N LEU A 98 9.04 -2.38 1.48
CA LEU A 98 9.64 -2.93 0.29
C LEU A 98 11.16 -2.91 0.43
N LYS A 99 11.77 -4.08 0.24
CA LYS A 99 13.22 -4.27 0.20
C LYS A 99 13.64 -4.55 -1.24
N PRO A 100 14.34 -3.61 -1.89
CA PRO A 100 14.79 -3.78 -3.26
C PRO A 100 15.80 -4.93 -3.38
N LYS A 101 15.72 -5.72 -4.46
CA LYS A 101 16.82 -6.61 -4.88
C LYS A 101 17.75 -5.84 -5.83
N ARG A 102 19.02 -6.27 -5.93
CA ARG A 102 20.19 -5.58 -6.55
C ARG A 102 20.01 -4.89 -7.93
N ASN A 103 18.88 -5.03 -8.61
CA ASN A 103 18.63 -4.47 -9.95
C ASN A 103 17.40 -3.54 -10.06
N ILE A 104 16.60 -3.36 -9.00
CA ILE A 104 15.38 -2.51 -9.09
C ILE A 104 15.68 -1.01 -8.96
N ASP A 105 16.86 -0.64 -8.45
CA ASP A 105 17.24 0.75 -8.20
C ASP A 105 17.10 1.63 -9.44
N LYS A 106 17.37 1.11 -10.65
CA LYS A 106 17.17 1.86 -11.91
C LYS A 106 15.69 2.17 -12.19
N LYS A 107 14.78 1.23 -11.89
CA LYS A 107 13.34 1.42 -12.06
C LYS A 107 12.79 2.40 -11.02
N LEU A 108 13.16 2.22 -9.75
CA LEU A 108 12.72 3.12 -8.68
C LEU A 108 13.30 4.53 -8.83
N ASN A 109 14.56 4.66 -9.24
CA ASN A 109 15.16 5.97 -9.55
C ASN A 109 14.52 6.62 -10.78
N ALA A 110 14.04 5.85 -11.77
CA ALA A 110 13.27 6.42 -12.87
C ALA A 110 11.91 6.97 -12.41
N LEU A 111 11.32 6.43 -11.34
CA LEU A 111 10.10 6.96 -10.73
C LEU A 111 10.35 8.22 -9.88
N GLY A 112 11.56 8.36 -9.32
CA GLY A 112 11.95 9.52 -8.50
C GLY A 112 12.63 10.68 -9.25
N ASN A 113 13.00 10.49 -10.54
CA ASN A 113 13.57 11.53 -11.39
C ASN A 113 12.50 12.21 -12.26
N ILE A 114 11.58 12.92 -11.61
CA ILE A 114 10.72 13.94 -12.23
C ILE A 114 11.16 15.31 -11.72
#